data_AF-A0A975EJ34-F1
#
_entry.id   AF-A0A975EJ34-F1
#
_cell.length_a   1.000
_cell.length_b   1.000
_cell.length_c   1.000
_cell.angle_alpha   90.00
_cell.angle_beta   90.00
_cell.angle_gamma   90.00
#
_symmetry.space_group_name_H-M   'P 1'
#
loop_
_entity.id
_entity.type
_entity.pdbx_description
1 polymer ?
#
loop_
_entity_poly.entity_id
_entity_poly.type
_entity_poly.pdbx_seq_one_letter_code
_entity_poly.pdbx_strand_id
1 'polypeptide(L)'
;MKTTSHLAAVKAVAVAACALAAASAQLNAQANSPSMPVGWLTAYPTVVQTGTKPTLTWDISYPSVVKDFVDVTPPSTITPKVDLDVEIRVLGNGVTVTTNNNGFNFVPGEALLSYKGGSYDRIFYGSNLNVNPNTVVWSKNKIRKNETLRFGGRYYYNNSWGPLFTTSSSNNQNVRTLVNGDTPPNKVPEYGAPSLESFIRPYLGPNGKVKIGPMDVIVFMELTHTNENDSGYDLQDMVLLVTFKERK
;
A
#
# COMPACT_ATOMS: atom_id res chain seq x y z
N MET A 1 -67.37 -44.26 17.87
CA MET A 1 -67.24 -45.51 17.11
C MET A 1 -66.32 -45.23 15.94
N LYS A 2 -65.15 -45.90 15.91
CA LYS A 2 -64.26 -46.25 14.76
C LYS A 2 -64.25 -45.34 13.51
N THR A 3 -63.16 -44.89 12.91
CA THR A 3 -61.73 -45.27 12.92
C THR A 3 -60.93 -44.27 12.06
N THR A 4 -59.64 -44.13 12.38
CA THR A 4 -58.45 -43.75 11.59
C THR A 4 -58.57 -43.81 10.04
N SER A 5 -57.87 -42.99 9.24
CA SER A 5 -56.41 -43.08 9.09
C SER A 5 -55.74 -41.83 8.49
N HIS A 6 -54.81 -41.25 9.23
CA HIS A 6 -53.74 -40.39 8.70
C HIS A 6 -52.60 -41.28 8.21
N LEU A 7 -52.39 -41.39 6.90
CA LEU A 7 -51.20 -41.99 6.29
C LEU A 7 -51.15 -41.65 4.79
N ALA A 8 -50.60 -40.48 4.45
CA ALA A 8 -50.03 -40.20 3.13
C ALA A 8 -49.21 -38.90 3.19
N ALA A 9 -47.96 -38.98 3.63
CA ALA A 9 -46.84 -38.15 3.17
C ALA A 9 -45.58 -38.52 3.98
N VAL A 10 -45.03 -39.70 3.70
CA VAL A 10 -43.67 -40.05 4.09
C VAL A 10 -42.74 -39.51 3.00
N LYS A 11 -41.62 -38.93 3.43
CA LYS A 11 -40.37 -38.64 2.72
C LYS A 11 -40.15 -37.20 2.25
N ALA A 12 -39.68 -36.36 3.17
CA ALA A 12 -38.49 -35.55 2.92
C ALA A 12 -37.62 -35.60 4.19
N VAL A 13 -36.47 -36.25 4.04
CA VAL A 13 -35.51 -36.57 5.09
C VAL A 13 -34.75 -35.30 5.50
N ALA A 14 -34.47 -35.23 6.80
CA ALA A 14 -33.63 -34.25 7.46
C ALA A 14 -32.27 -34.07 6.78
N VAL A 15 -31.92 -32.81 6.46
CA VAL A 15 -30.59 -32.23 6.71
C VAL A 15 -30.81 -30.74 6.99
N ALA A 16 -31.19 -30.41 8.22
CA ALA A 16 -31.15 -29.03 8.75
C ALA A 16 -29.97 -28.92 9.71
N ALA A 17 -28.76 -29.06 9.17
CA ALA A 17 -27.50 -28.70 9.81
C ALA A 17 -26.44 -28.62 8.71
N CYS A 18 -25.58 -27.59 8.78
CA CYS A 18 -24.47 -27.29 7.86
C CYS A 18 -24.85 -26.53 6.57
N ALA A 19 -24.97 -25.20 6.68
CA ALA A 19 -24.40 -24.25 5.71
C ALA A 19 -24.50 -22.79 6.22
N LEU A 20 -23.90 -22.50 7.38
CA LEU A 20 -23.45 -21.14 7.73
C LEU A 20 -21.92 -21.18 7.85
N ALA A 21 -21.27 -21.50 6.73
CA ALA A 21 -19.82 -21.50 6.63
C ALA A 21 -19.42 -21.15 5.19
N ALA A 22 -19.69 -19.92 4.77
CA ALA A 22 -19.07 -19.33 3.58
C ALA A 22 -19.34 -17.82 3.55
N ALA A 23 -18.56 -17.07 4.32
CA ALA A 23 -18.05 -15.73 3.95
C ALA A 23 -17.24 -15.13 5.11
N SER A 24 -16.35 -15.89 5.73
CA SER A 24 -15.14 -15.28 6.26
C SER A 24 -14.28 -14.96 5.05
N ALA A 25 -14.51 -13.80 4.43
CA ALA A 25 -13.47 -13.19 3.62
C ALA A 25 -12.23 -13.16 4.52
N GLN A 26 -11.26 -14.02 4.20
CA GLN A 26 -9.94 -13.98 4.82
C GLN A 26 -9.33 -12.65 4.38
N LEU A 27 -9.59 -11.61 5.17
CA LEU A 27 -8.69 -10.49 5.31
C LEU A 27 -7.34 -11.12 5.63
N ASN A 28 -6.46 -11.18 4.64
CA ASN A 28 -5.08 -11.59 4.86
C ASN A 28 -4.56 -10.70 5.99
N ALA A 29 -4.27 -11.35 7.13
CA ALA A 29 -3.73 -10.72 8.29
C ALA A 29 -2.47 -9.94 7.88
N GLN A 30 -2.60 -8.61 7.78
CA GLN A 30 -1.49 -7.76 8.17
C GLN A 30 -1.07 -8.27 9.56
N ALA A 31 0.20 -8.62 9.73
CA ALA A 31 0.72 -8.73 11.08
C ALA A 31 0.56 -7.33 11.68
N ASN A 32 -0.50 -7.17 12.47
CA ASN A 32 -1.05 -5.90 12.88
C ASN A 32 -0.19 -5.30 13.98
N SER A 33 0.94 -4.69 13.60
CA SER A 33 1.47 -3.63 14.42
C SER A 33 0.37 -2.57 14.51
N PRO A 34 -0.04 -2.19 15.73
CA PRO A 34 -1.23 -1.37 15.91
C PRO A 34 -0.98 0.01 15.28
N SER A 35 -2.00 0.67 14.74
CA SER A 35 -1.82 2.00 14.11
C SER A 35 -1.56 3.12 15.13
N MET A 36 -1.79 2.84 16.40
CA MET A 36 -1.50 3.67 17.57
C MET A 36 -1.10 2.74 18.73
N PRO A 37 -0.38 3.20 19.76
CA PRO A 37 0.01 2.33 20.88
C PRO A 37 -1.22 1.67 21.51
N VAL A 38 -1.21 0.35 21.65
CA VAL A 38 -2.24 -0.40 22.38
C VAL A 38 -1.58 -1.23 23.46
N GLY A 39 -2.25 -1.39 24.59
CA GLY A 39 -1.65 -2.08 25.72
C GLY A 39 -2.58 -2.14 26.91
N TRP A 40 -2.07 -2.74 27.98
CA TRP A 40 -2.76 -2.81 29.25
C TRP A 40 -1.81 -2.40 30.39
N LEU A 41 -2.41 -1.89 31.46
CA LEU A 41 -1.76 -1.56 32.71
C LEU A 41 -2.50 -2.32 33.82
N THR A 42 -1.78 -3.11 34.60
CA THR A 42 -2.28 -3.73 35.82
C THR A 42 -1.48 -3.25 37.02
N ALA A 43 -2.14 -3.18 38.17
CA ALA A 43 -1.52 -2.88 39.45
C ALA A 43 -1.89 -4.00 40.43
N TYR A 44 -0.92 -4.51 41.18
CA TYR A 44 -1.15 -5.52 42.20
C TYR A 44 -0.39 -5.21 43.51
N PRO A 45 -1.04 -5.25 44.68
CA PRO A 45 -2.48 -5.45 44.87
C PRO A 45 -3.29 -4.22 44.44
N THR A 46 -4.52 -4.44 43.98
CA THR A 46 -5.47 -3.37 43.56
C THR A 46 -6.06 -2.59 44.73
N VAL A 47 -5.93 -3.11 45.96
CA VAL A 47 -6.29 -2.43 47.21
C VAL A 47 -5.04 -2.33 48.06
N VAL A 48 -4.71 -1.12 48.49
CA VAL A 48 -3.53 -0.85 49.32
C VAL A 48 -3.94 -0.54 50.75
N GLN A 49 -3.25 -1.16 51.71
CA GLN A 49 -3.25 -0.74 53.10
C GLN A 49 -2.06 0.19 53.33
N THR A 50 -2.10 0.98 54.40
CA THR A 50 -1.00 1.86 54.78
C THR A 50 0.30 1.05 54.89
N GLY A 51 1.31 1.40 54.09
CA GLY A 51 2.59 0.69 54.04
C GLY A 51 2.74 -0.32 52.89
N THR A 52 1.69 -0.61 52.12
CA THR A 52 1.79 -1.48 50.93
C THR A 52 2.27 -0.69 49.71
N LYS A 53 3.25 -1.24 48.97
CA LYS A 53 3.71 -0.69 47.68
C LYS A 53 3.20 -1.57 46.53
N PRO A 54 2.18 -1.14 45.78
CA PRO A 54 1.67 -1.92 44.66
C PRO A 54 2.70 -1.96 43.53
N THR A 55 2.82 -3.11 42.89
CA THR A 55 3.59 -3.31 41.67
C THR A 55 2.70 -2.99 40.48
N LEU A 56 3.17 -2.07 39.63
CA LEU A 56 2.57 -1.77 38.34
C LEU A 56 3.24 -2.61 37.26
N THR A 57 2.44 -3.31 36.45
CA THR A 57 2.89 -4.04 35.28
C THR A 57 2.17 -3.48 34.07
N TRP A 58 2.91 -3.12 33.04
CA TRP A 58 2.36 -2.68 31.77
C TRP A 58 2.92 -3.50 30.62
N ASP A 59 2.12 -3.67 29.59
CA ASP A 59 2.52 -4.20 28.29
C ASP A 59 1.92 -3.29 27.22
N ILE A 60 2.80 -2.68 26.43
CA ILE A 60 2.42 -1.70 25.41
C ILE A 60 3.04 -2.14 24.09
N SER A 61 2.18 -2.50 23.14
CA SER A 61 2.53 -2.71 21.74
C SER A 61 2.48 -1.36 21.01
N TYR A 62 3.64 -0.92 20.54
CA TYR A 62 3.75 0.29 19.73
C TYR A 62 3.59 -0.04 18.23
N PRO A 63 3.13 0.92 17.41
CA PRO A 63 3.23 0.78 15.96
C PRO A 63 4.69 0.56 15.54
N SER A 64 5.01 -0.55 14.86
CA SER A 64 6.24 -0.69 14.09
C SER A 64 6.27 0.41 13.04
N VAL A 65 7.28 1.29 13.02
CA VAL A 65 7.38 2.29 11.95
C VAL A 65 8.28 1.70 10.87
N VAL A 66 7.90 1.80 9.60
CA VAL A 66 8.66 1.23 8.48
C VAL A 66 10.12 1.70 8.48
N LYS A 67 10.39 2.92 8.97
CA LYS A 67 11.73 3.49 9.16
C LYS A 67 12.62 2.69 10.13
N ASP A 68 12.04 1.90 11.04
CA ASP A 68 12.78 0.99 11.92
C ASP A 68 13.27 -0.27 11.18
N PHE A 69 12.61 -0.61 10.06
CA PHE A 69 12.81 -1.83 9.30
C PHE A 69 13.44 -1.62 7.93
N VAL A 70 13.35 -0.41 7.37
CA VAL A 70 13.95 -0.04 6.09
C VAL A 70 14.54 1.37 6.16
N ASP A 71 15.64 1.59 5.43
CA ASP A 71 16.14 2.92 5.10
C ASP A 71 15.60 3.34 3.74
N VAL A 72 15.10 4.58 3.64
CA VAL A 72 14.72 5.21 2.39
C VAL A 72 15.75 6.28 2.07
N THR A 73 16.71 5.96 1.19
CA THR A 73 17.80 6.87 0.83
C THR A 73 17.45 7.65 -0.45
N PRO A 74 17.62 8.99 -0.46
CA PRO A 74 17.41 9.79 -1.65
C PRO A 74 18.21 9.29 -2.89
N PRO A 75 17.66 9.35 -4.11
CA PRO A 75 16.36 9.93 -4.40
C PRO A 75 15.19 9.04 -4.01
N SER A 76 15.36 7.72 -3.77
CA SER A 76 14.23 6.80 -3.46
C SER A 76 14.58 5.30 -3.23
N THR A 77 15.83 4.93 -2.95
CA THR A 77 16.17 3.49 -2.76
C THR A 77 15.69 2.99 -1.39
N ILE A 78 14.96 1.88 -1.36
CA ILE A 78 14.56 1.22 -0.12
C ILE A 78 15.57 0.12 0.22
N THR A 79 16.09 0.13 1.45
CA THR A 79 17.07 -0.85 1.94
C THR A 79 16.57 -1.48 3.23
N PRO A 80 16.23 -2.79 3.24
CA PRO A 80 15.82 -3.48 4.46
C PRO A 80 16.93 -3.57 5.50
N LYS A 81 16.59 -3.30 6.77
CA LYS A 81 17.46 -3.45 7.96
C LYS A 81 17.42 -4.86 8.54
N VAL A 82 16.36 -5.60 8.25
CA VAL A 82 16.12 -6.99 8.64
C VAL A 82 15.49 -7.76 7.49
N ASP A 83 15.31 -9.06 7.67
CA ASP A 83 14.63 -9.91 6.69
C ASP A 83 13.12 -9.68 6.75
N LEU A 84 12.51 -9.38 5.60
CA LEU A 84 11.10 -9.01 5.48
C LEU A 84 10.43 -9.80 4.35
N ASP A 85 9.10 -9.80 4.35
CA ASP A 85 8.29 -10.11 3.18
C ASP A 85 7.73 -8.80 2.60
N VAL A 86 7.58 -8.72 1.28
CA VAL A 86 7.18 -7.49 0.58
C VAL A 86 6.13 -7.76 -0.48
N GLU A 87 5.14 -6.86 -0.54
CA GLU A 87 4.08 -6.84 -1.55
C GLU A 87 4.01 -5.45 -2.18
N ILE A 88 3.85 -5.39 -3.50
CA ILE A 88 3.70 -4.14 -4.25
C ILE A 88 2.35 -4.15 -4.96
N ARG A 89 1.62 -3.05 -4.83
CA ARG A 89 0.36 -2.78 -5.51
C ARG A 89 0.48 -1.49 -6.32
N VAL A 90 -0.24 -1.39 -7.42
CA VAL A 90 -0.37 -0.15 -8.19
C VAL A 90 -1.62 0.57 -7.69
N LEU A 91 -1.47 1.81 -7.23
CA LEU A 91 -2.58 2.63 -6.76
C LEU A 91 -3.27 3.37 -7.90
N GLY A 92 -2.49 3.83 -8.88
CA GLY A 92 -3.01 4.51 -10.05
C GLY A 92 -1.94 4.78 -11.09
N ASN A 93 -2.42 5.12 -12.29
CA ASN A 93 -1.60 5.57 -13.40
C ASN A 93 -2.25 6.83 -13.99
N GLY A 94 -1.68 8.00 -13.68
CA GLY A 94 -2.18 9.30 -14.09
C GLY A 94 -1.72 9.76 -15.48
N VAL A 95 -0.91 8.96 -16.21
CA VAL A 95 -0.36 9.42 -17.49
C VAL A 95 -1.48 9.66 -18.50
N THR A 96 -1.59 10.91 -18.96
CA THR A 96 -2.57 11.32 -19.95
C THR A 96 -1.94 12.00 -21.15
N VAL A 97 -2.66 11.99 -22.26
CA VAL A 97 -2.32 12.75 -23.46
C VAL A 97 -3.52 13.58 -23.90
N THR A 98 -3.25 14.80 -24.35
CA THR A 98 -4.27 15.70 -24.89
C THR A 98 -4.82 15.15 -26.20
N THR A 99 -6.14 15.15 -26.33
CA THR A 99 -6.85 14.85 -27.57
C THR A 99 -7.25 16.15 -28.27
N ASN A 100 -7.52 16.08 -29.57
CA ASN A 100 -7.79 17.27 -30.42
C ASN A 100 -9.05 18.10 -30.04
N ASN A 101 -9.72 17.82 -28.92
CA ASN A 101 -10.97 18.47 -28.49
C ASN A 101 -11.03 18.73 -26.97
N ASN A 102 -9.99 19.32 -26.36
CA ASN A 102 -9.90 19.67 -24.93
C ASN A 102 -10.11 18.50 -23.93
N GLY A 103 -10.16 17.27 -24.40
CA GLY A 103 -10.20 16.06 -23.58
C GLY A 103 -8.82 15.45 -23.43
N PHE A 104 -8.68 14.57 -22.44
CA PHE A 104 -7.47 13.79 -22.24
C PHE A 104 -7.80 12.29 -22.29
N ASN A 105 -6.84 11.50 -22.75
CA ASN A 105 -6.92 10.04 -22.71
C ASN A 105 -5.80 9.50 -21.83
N PHE A 106 -6.13 8.54 -20.96
CA PHE A 106 -5.11 7.78 -20.26
C PHE A 106 -4.34 6.90 -21.23
N VAL A 107 -3.01 6.92 -21.13
CA VAL A 107 -2.13 6.07 -21.92
C VAL A 107 -1.46 5.01 -21.04
N PRO A 108 -1.00 3.89 -21.63
CA PRO A 108 -0.30 2.88 -20.87
C PRO A 108 0.99 3.41 -20.23
N GLY A 109 1.13 3.17 -18.94
CA GLY A 109 2.36 3.32 -18.17
C GLY A 109 2.91 1.94 -17.82
N GLU A 110 4.22 1.85 -17.63
CA GLU A 110 4.85 0.69 -17.00
C GLU A 110 5.51 1.06 -15.68
N ALA A 111 5.36 0.19 -14.70
CA ALA A 111 6.13 0.22 -13.46
C ALA A 111 7.19 -0.88 -13.50
N LEU A 112 8.38 -0.52 -13.04
CA LEU A 112 9.58 -1.33 -13.07
C LEU A 112 10.17 -1.45 -11.66
N LEU A 113 10.75 -2.61 -11.38
CA LEU A 113 11.43 -2.91 -10.13
C LEU A 113 12.82 -3.46 -10.41
N SER A 114 13.82 -2.92 -9.74
CA SER A 114 15.14 -3.53 -9.60
C SER A 114 15.31 -4.01 -8.17
N TYR A 115 15.65 -5.30 -8.04
CA TYR A 115 15.89 -5.95 -6.76
C TYR A 115 17.35 -6.38 -6.66
N LYS A 116 17.98 -6.14 -5.51
CA LYS A 116 19.39 -6.48 -5.24
C LYS A 116 20.36 -5.86 -6.26
N GLY A 117 20.03 -4.66 -6.76
CA GLY A 117 20.83 -3.98 -7.78
C GLY A 117 20.86 -4.66 -9.15
N GLY A 118 19.94 -5.61 -9.41
CA GLY A 118 19.79 -6.23 -10.72
C GLY A 118 19.16 -5.29 -11.76
N SER A 119 18.86 -5.85 -12.94
CA SER A 119 18.11 -5.15 -13.99
C SER A 119 16.71 -4.72 -13.50
N TYR A 120 16.13 -3.74 -14.19
CA TYR A 120 14.75 -3.34 -13.97
C TYR A 120 13.81 -4.28 -14.73
N ASP A 121 12.97 -5.00 -13.98
CA ASP A 121 11.94 -5.89 -14.51
C ASP A 121 10.56 -5.21 -14.42
N ARG A 122 9.72 -5.42 -15.44
CA ARG A 122 8.36 -4.89 -15.47
C ARG A 122 7.49 -5.63 -14.46
N ILE A 123 6.87 -4.88 -13.56
CA ILE A 123 5.88 -5.38 -12.59
C ILE A 123 4.45 -5.00 -12.96
N PHE A 124 4.25 -3.96 -13.78
CA PHE A 124 2.94 -3.56 -14.28
C PHE A 124 3.04 -2.93 -15.66
N TYR A 125 2.02 -3.12 -16.49
CA TYR A 125 1.80 -2.37 -17.72
C TYR A 125 0.31 -2.23 -18.00
N GLY A 126 -0.14 -1.00 -18.22
CA GLY A 126 -1.53 -0.69 -18.50
C GLY A 126 -1.84 0.78 -18.27
N SER A 127 -3.03 1.20 -18.69
CA SER A 127 -3.58 2.53 -18.39
C SER A 127 -4.21 2.56 -16.99
N ASN A 128 -4.71 3.73 -16.56
CA ASN A 128 -5.45 3.85 -15.30
C ASN A 128 -6.64 2.87 -15.19
N LEU A 129 -7.30 2.57 -16.32
CA LEU A 129 -8.43 1.62 -16.37
C LEU A 129 -8.02 0.17 -16.08
N ASN A 130 -6.73 -0.14 -16.19
CA ASN A 130 -6.19 -1.47 -15.90
C ASN A 130 -5.71 -1.60 -14.46
N VAL A 131 -5.72 -0.52 -13.68
CA VAL A 131 -5.27 -0.54 -12.29
C VAL A 131 -6.37 -1.10 -11.40
N ASN A 132 -6.01 -2.11 -10.62
CA ASN A 132 -6.79 -2.57 -9.47
C ASN A 132 -5.93 -2.43 -8.21
N PRO A 133 -6.20 -1.45 -7.34
CA PRO A 133 -5.41 -1.20 -6.13
C PRO A 133 -5.36 -2.36 -5.13
N ASN A 134 -6.22 -3.36 -5.26
CA ASN A 134 -6.23 -4.55 -4.41
C ASN A 134 -5.34 -5.67 -4.94
N THR A 135 -4.91 -5.60 -6.20
CA THR A 135 -4.09 -6.64 -6.83
C THR A 135 -2.62 -6.42 -6.49
N VAL A 136 -1.98 -7.46 -5.95
CA VAL A 136 -0.52 -7.50 -5.77
C VAL A 136 0.10 -7.78 -7.13
N VAL A 137 0.83 -6.80 -7.66
CA VAL A 137 1.51 -6.91 -8.96
C VAL A 137 2.90 -7.53 -8.85
N TRP A 138 3.48 -7.48 -7.65
CA TRP A 138 4.73 -8.16 -7.34
C TRP A 138 4.79 -8.49 -5.85
N SER A 139 5.29 -9.67 -5.52
CA SER A 139 5.52 -10.09 -4.14
C SER A 139 6.82 -10.87 -4.04
N LYS A 140 7.53 -10.70 -2.94
CA LYS A 140 8.68 -11.54 -2.64
C LYS A 140 8.75 -11.83 -1.15
N ASN A 141 8.90 -13.12 -0.87
CA ASN A 141 9.19 -13.60 0.48
C ASN A 141 10.71 -13.59 0.69
N LYS A 142 11.15 -13.25 1.90
CA LYS A 142 12.57 -13.24 2.31
C LYS A 142 13.43 -12.28 1.49
N ILE A 143 13.02 -11.02 1.40
CA ILE A 143 13.99 -9.96 1.07
C ILE A 143 14.94 -9.83 2.25
N ARG A 144 16.23 -10.06 2.02
CA ARG A 144 17.22 -10.06 3.10
C ARG A 144 17.63 -8.65 3.46
N LYS A 145 18.15 -8.49 4.67
CA LYS A 145 18.88 -7.29 5.07
C LYS A 145 19.85 -6.84 3.97
N ASN A 146 19.87 -5.54 3.69
CA ASN A 146 20.66 -4.84 2.68
C ASN A 146 20.31 -5.15 1.20
N GLU A 147 19.33 -6.01 0.91
CA GLU A 147 18.90 -6.23 -0.47
C GLU A 147 17.98 -5.11 -0.93
N THR A 148 18.53 -4.20 -1.73
CA THR A 148 17.85 -2.97 -2.14
C THR A 148 16.67 -3.21 -3.08
N LEU A 149 15.64 -2.39 -2.94
CA LEU A 149 14.54 -2.23 -3.88
C LEU A 149 14.65 -0.84 -4.51
N ARG A 150 14.57 -0.80 -5.83
CA ARG A 150 14.63 0.40 -6.64
C ARG A 150 13.50 0.40 -7.65
N PHE A 151 12.93 1.56 -7.91
CA PHE A 151 11.72 1.68 -8.72
C PHE A 151 11.99 2.50 -9.98
N GLY A 152 11.17 2.29 -10.99
CA GLY A 152 11.18 3.13 -12.17
C GLY A 152 9.91 2.98 -12.95
N GLY A 153 9.80 3.80 -13.99
CA GLY A 153 8.67 3.74 -14.90
C GLY A 153 8.90 4.57 -16.14
N ARG A 154 8.02 4.36 -17.10
CA ARG A 154 7.88 5.14 -18.34
C ARG A 154 6.50 4.92 -18.92
N TYR A 155 6.11 5.72 -19.90
CA TYR A 155 4.85 5.58 -20.61
C TYR A 155 5.05 5.11 -22.05
N TYR A 156 4.00 4.58 -22.65
CA TYR A 156 3.95 4.19 -24.05
C TYR A 156 2.88 5.00 -24.79
N TYR A 157 3.31 5.76 -25.80
CA TYR A 157 2.42 6.58 -26.61
C TYR A 157 2.94 6.68 -28.04
N ASN A 158 2.02 6.75 -29.00
CA ASN A 158 2.33 6.88 -30.44
C ASN A 158 3.37 5.86 -30.94
N ASN A 159 3.16 4.58 -30.58
CA ASN A 159 4.03 3.46 -30.88
C ASN A 159 5.48 3.56 -30.37
N SER A 160 5.75 4.45 -29.41
CA SER A 160 7.07 4.65 -28.83
C SER A 160 7.04 4.67 -27.31
N TRP A 161 8.16 4.27 -26.71
CA TRP A 161 8.39 4.43 -25.28
C TRP A 161 8.87 5.85 -24.99
N GLY A 162 8.32 6.44 -23.93
CA GLY A 162 8.89 7.61 -23.29
C GLY A 162 10.22 7.31 -22.57
N PRO A 163 10.86 8.35 -22.02
CA PRO A 163 12.08 8.19 -21.22
C PRO A 163 11.84 7.32 -19.99
N LEU A 164 12.85 6.53 -19.62
CA LEU A 164 12.85 5.73 -18.40
C LEU A 164 13.36 6.56 -17.21
N PHE A 165 12.51 6.72 -16.20
CA PHE A 165 12.87 7.34 -14.93
C PHE A 165 13.07 6.28 -13.85
N THR A 166 14.10 6.44 -13.01
CA THR A 166 14.44 5.46 -11.97
C THR A 166 14.95 6.11 -10.70
N THR A 167 14.87 5.38 -9.58
CA THR A 167 15.45 5.79 -8.29
C THR A 167 16.98 5.71 -8.24
N SER A 168 17.64 5.14 -9.26
CA SER A 168 19.10 5.00 -9.32
C SER A 168 19.81 6.18 -10.01
N SER A 169 19.09 7.03 -10.71
CA SER A 169 19.68 8.21 -11.38
C SER A 169 19.91 9.34 -10.38
N SER A 170 21.16 9.74 -10.18
CA SER A 170 21.64 10.59 -9.07
C SER A 170 21.05 12.00 -8.98
N ASN A 171 20.35 12.48 -10.01
CA ASN A 171 19.68 13.79 -10.05
C ASN A 171 18.20 13.67 -10.44
N ASN A 172 17.63 12.47 -10.39
CA ASN A 172 16.31 12.23 -10.92
C ASN A 172 15.26 12.44 -9.85
N GLN A 173 14.61 13.60 -9.94
CA GLN A 173 13.53 13.98 -9.07
C GLN A 173 12.17 13.36 -9.53
N ASN A 174 12.13 12.58 -10.60
CA ASN A 174 10.89 11.98 -11.09
C ASN A 174 10.38 10.77 -10.29
N VAL A 175 11.18 10.16 -9.42
CA VAL A 175 10.71 9.06 -8.56
C VAL A 175 10.92 9.40 -7.10
N ARG A 176 9.85 9.36 -6.30
CA ARG A 176 9.84 9.68 -4.87
C ARG A 176 9.25 8.56 -4.04
N THR A 177 9.98 8.18 -3.02
CA THR A 177 9.58 7.19 -2.04
C THR A 177 9.36 7.92 -0.73
N LEU A 178 8.14 7.84 -0.19
CA LEU A 178 7.72 8.51 1.04
C LEU A 178 7.16 7.49 2.02
N VAL A 179 7.26 7.78 3.31
CA VAL A 179 6.64 6.99 4.36
C VAL A 179 5.51 7.77 5.04
N ASN A 180 4.77 7.10 5.92
CA ASN A 180 3.70 7.73 6.69
C ASN A 180 4.18 9.00 7.43
N GLY A 181 3.41 10.09 7.31
CA GLY A 181 3.67 11.39 7.92
C GLY A 181 4.63 12.30 7.15
N ASP A 182 5.34 11.78 6.15
CA ASP A 182 6.17 12.60 5.27
C ASP A 182 5.29 13.60 4.50
N THR A 183 5.83 14.78 4.22
CA THR A 183 5.16 15.75 3.35
C THR A 183 5.47 15.37 1.91
N PRO A 184 4.46 15.16 1.05
CA PRO A 184 4.68 15.05 -0.39
C PRO A 184 5.46 16.27 -0.91
N PRO A 185 6.26 16.13 -1.97
CA PRO A 185 6.82 17.29 -2.65
C PRO A 185 5.71 18.30 -2.98
N ASN A 186 6.03 19.59 -2.99
CA ASN A 186 5.10 20.68 -3.30
C ASN A 186 4.42 20.58 -4.70
N LYS A 187 4.81 19.58 -5.50
CA LYS A 187 4.29 19.25 -6.82
C LYS A 187 3.12 18.27 -6.76
N VAL A 188 3.04 17.45 -5.72
CA VAL A 188 1.82 16.67 -5.46
C VAL A 188 0.77 17.65 -4.92
N PRO A 189 -0.40 17.80 -5.56
CA PRO A 189 -1.40 18.75 -5.12
C PRO A 189 -1.91 18.43 -3.71
N GLU A 190 -2.35 19.45 -2.97
CA GLU A 190 -2.93 19.27 -1.65
C GLU A 190 -4.18 18.37 -1.69
N TYR A 191 -4.53 17.76 -0.55
CA TYR A 191 -5.63 16.81 -0.41
C TYR A 191 -6.96 17.25 -1.07
N GLY A 192 -7.27 18.55 -1.01
CA GLY A 192 -8.51 19.13 -1.55
C GLY A 192 -8.41 19.63 -2.99
N ALA A 193 -7.24 19.63 -3.61
CA ALA A 193 -7.02 20.25 -4.91
C ALA A 193 -7.79 19.53 -6.03
N PRO A 194 -8.39 20.25 -7.01
CA PRO A 194 -9.05 19.63 -8.16
C PRO A 194 -8.12 18.77 -9.03
N SER A 195 -6.84 19.13 -9.12
CA SER A 195 -5.81 18.40 -9.88
C SER A 195 -5.25 17.17 -9.17
N LEU A 196 -5.62 16.93 -7.90
CA LEU A 196 -5.22 15.71 -7.20
C LEU A 196 -6.00 14.53 -7.74
N GLU A 197 -5.26 13.54 -8.24
CA GLU A 197 -5.80 12.29 -8.73
C GLU A 197 -6.59 11.57 -7.65
N SER A 198 -7.79 11.10 -8.01
CA SER A 198 -8.72 10.52 -7.04
C SER A 198 -8.15 9.29 -6.34
N PHE A 199 -7.26 8.55 -7.00
CA PHE A 199 -6.64 7.35 -6.45
C PHE A 199 -5.60 7.63 -5.36
N ILE A 200 -5.09 8.86 -5.26
CA ILE A 200 -4.09 9.24 -4.24
C ILE A 200 -4.78 9.71 -2.95
N ARG A 201 -5.96 10.33 -3.06
CA ARG A 201 -6.70 10.91 -1.93
C ARG A 201 -6.82 10.01 -0.71
N PRO A 202 -7.11 8.70 -0.81
CA PRO A 202 -7.21 7.82 0.36
C PRO A 202 -5.89 7.69 1.16
N TYR A 203 -4.76 8.00 0.53
CA TYR A 203 -3.41 7.85 1.05
C TYR A 203 -2.79 9.19 1.50
N LEU A 204 -3.58 10.25 1.53
CA LEU A 204 -3.22 11.56 2.07
C LEU A 204 -4.12 11.92 3.25
N GLY A 205 -3.51 12.53 4.28
CA GLY A 205 -4.23 13.09 5.41
C GLY A 205 -4.87 14.44 5.07
N PRO A 206 -5.79 14.95 5.92
CA PRO A 206 -6.40 16.27 5.74
C PRO A 206 -5.39 17.43 5.68
N ASN A 207 -4.20 17.24 6.25
CA ASN A 207 -3.09 18.18 6.21
C ASN A 207 -2.16 18.00 4.98
N GLY A 208 -2.58 17.20 3.99
CA GLY A 208 -1.81 16.93 2.78
C GLY A 208 -0.61 16.00 2.97
N LYS A 209 -0.34 15.51 4.19
CA LYS A 209 0.76 14.56 4.45
C LYS A 209 0.40 13.15 4.02
N VAL A 210 1.41 12.33 3.71
CA VAL A 210 1.23 10.91 3.44
C VAL A 210 0.57 10.23 4.64
N LYS A 211 -0.52 9.50 4.39
CA LYS A 211 -1.28 8.75 5.37
C LYS A 211 -1.40 7.30 4.88
N ILE A 212 -0.43 6.47 5.26
CA ILE A 212 -0.34 5.06 4.86
C ILE A 212 -0.07 4.18 6.09
N GLY A 213 -0.12 2.86 5.92
CA GLY A 213 0.10 1.93 7.01
C GLY A 213 1.50 2.06 7.63
N PRO A 214 1.67 1.64 8.89
CA PRO A 214 2.92 1.72 9.62
C PRO A 214 4.11 1.06 8.92
N MET A 215 3.85 -0.03 8.19
CA MET A 215 4.84 -0.82 7.44
C MET A 215 4.77 -0.58 5.92
N ASP A 216 4.11 0.51 5.50
CA ASP A 216 3.95 0.84 4.09
C ASP A 216 4.90 1.97 3.67
N VAL A 217 5.28 1.91 2.41
CA VAL A 217 6.02 2.95 1.70
C VAL A 217 5.27 3.24 0.40
N ILE A 218 5.05 4.52 0.10
CA ILE A 218 4.40 4.95 -1.14
C ILE A 218 5.47 5.46 -2.11
N VAL A 219 5.37 5.06 -3.38
CA VAL A 219 6.27 5.50 -4.44
C VAL A 219 5.47 6.32 -5.45
N PHE A 220 5.78 7.61 -5.56
CA PHE A 220 5.27 8.53 -6.56
C PHE A 220 6.22 8.61 -7.74
N MET A 221 5.68 8.70 -8.95
CA MET A 221 6.45 8.83 -10.17
C MET A 221 5.86 9.88 -11.09
N GLU A 222 6.73 10.66 -11.69
CA GLU A 222 6.48 11.55 -12.82
C GLU A 222 7.10 10.93 -14.07
N LEU A 223 6.32 10.63 -15.09
CA LEU A 223 6.74 9.88 -16.27
C LEU A 223 6.75 10.72 -17.55
N THR A 224 6.21 11.94 -17.52
CA THR A 224 6.05 12.76 -18.72
C THR A 224 6.91 14.02 -18.72
N HIS A 225 7.17 14.62 -17.55
CA HIS A 225 7.90 15.88 -17.43
C HIS A 225 9.18 15.74 -16.60
N THR A 226 10.25 16.45 -16.95
CA THR A 226 11.48 16.52 -16.12
C THR A 226 11.68 17.89 -15.48
N ASN A 227 10.98 18.91 -15.99
CA ASN A 227 11.02 20.26 -15.44
C ASN A 227 9.99 20.35 -14.31
N GLU A 228 10.47 20.49 -13.06
CA GLU A 228 9.62 20.62 -11.88
C GLU A 228 8.69 21.84 -11.92
N ASN A 229 8.94 22.82 -12.79
CA ASN A 229 8.08 24.00 -12.94
C ASN A 229 6.97 23.81 -13.97
N ASP A 230 6.94 22.67 -14.67
CA ASP A 230 5.83 22.35 -15.56
C ASP A 230 4.58 22.03 -14.76
N SER A 231 3.42 22.52 -15.20
CA SER A 231 2.13 22.18 -14.60
C SER A 231 1.79 20.69 -14.68
N GLY A 232 2.36 19.98 -15.67
CA GLY A 232 2.24 18.54 -15.81
C GLY A 232 3.23 17.76 -14.95
N TYR A 233 4.19 18.42 -14.28
CA TYR A 233 5.05 17.76 -13.30
C TYR A 233 4.34 17.71 -11.96
N ASP A 234 3.67 16.62 -11.66
CA ASP A 234 2.86 16.48 -10.45
C ASP A 234 3.15 15.21 -9.64
N LEU A 235 4.00 14.31 -10.17
CA LEU A 235 4.38 13.03 -9.57
C LEU A 235 3.19 12.07 -9.38
N GLN A 236 2.13 12.21 -10.18
CA GLN A 236 0.93 11.37 -10.13
C GLN A 236 0.83 10.39 -11.31
N ASP A 237 1.79 10.39 -12.22
CA ASP A 237 1.81 9.54 -13.41
C ASP A 237 1.83 8.03 -13.09
N MET A 238 2.54 7.61 -12.06
CA MET A 238 2.47 6.23 -11.55
C MET A 238 2.67 6.21 -10.05
N VAL A 239 1.76 5.57 -9.32
CA VAL A 239 1.84 5.50 -7.86
C VAL A 239 1.77 4.05 -7.39
N LEU A 240 2.76 3.63 -6.60
CA LEU A 240 2.85 2.30 -6.03
C LEU A 240 2.72 2.34 -4.51
N LEU A 241 2.10 1.31 -3.94
CA LEU A 241 2.14 1.04 -2.51
C LEU A 241 2.98 -0.22 -2.26
N VAL A 242 4.02 -0.07 -1.46
CA VAL A 242 4.94 -1.13 -1.06
C VAL A 242 4.68 -1.46 0.41
N THR A 243 4.15 -2.64 0.68
CA THR A 243 3.84 -3.11 2.04
C THR A 243 4.89 -4.11 2.49
N PHE A 244 5.52 -3.83 3.63
CA PHE A 244 6.44 -4.75 4.30
C PHE A 244 5.71 -5.54 5.38
N LYS A 245 6.16 -6.79 5.60
CA LYS A 245 5.68 -7.65 6.67
C LYS A 245 6.87 -8.26 7.39
N GLU A 246 6.86 -8.14 8.71
CA GLU A 246 7.82 -8.85 9.56
C GLU A 246 7.58 -10.36 9.46
N ARG A 247 8.69 -11.11 9.45
CA ARG A 247 8.64 -12.56 9.55
C ARG A 247 8.65 -12.95 11.03
N LYS A 248 7.60 -13.64 11.47
CA LYS A 248 7.59 -14.33 12.76
C LYS A 248 8.36 -15.65 12.68
#